data_AF-A0A8G1RDY8-F1
#
_entry.id   AF-A0A8G1RDY8-F1
#
_cell.length_a   1.000
_cell.length_b   1.000
_cell.length_c   1.000
_cell.angle_alpha   90.00
_cell.angle_beta   90.00
_cell.angle_gamma   90.00
#
_symmetry.space_group_name_H-M   'P 1'
#
loop_
_entity.id
_entity.type
_entity.pdbx_description
1 polymer ?
#
loop_
_entity_poly.entity_id
_entity_poly.type
_entity_poly.pdbx_seq_one_letter_code
_entity_poly.pdbx_strand_id
1 'polypeptide(L)'
;MSPDIEKARERISRYSNQTKLKATLEASLQWLPDGGKEALASDTLNATTAKLHEIFFNILTILAWPAILQSEASQVKTPQEQLSLLGNHQQGTEEDCLKRDGSCCVVTGAMDVETYSEKGRPEGLLSTYVQIAHIMPCFISYWNKSAMTTVWETLCRYFPAIHRARMGAGGINALVNSLSNSFLIDLPTNLVFSRFALAFKATDRPNIYKTVRFRACPTSLLIPDEIEFKRATAPDPEHLELPSKDLFDCHYRLAQIINACDHYMAF
;
A
#
# COMPACT_ATOMS: atom_id res chain seq x y z
N MET A 1 -10.20 -24.82 -7.90
CA MET A 1 -10.88 -23.70 -7.22
C MET A 1 -11.80 -24.31 -6.16
N SER A 2 -11.77 -23.81 -4.92
CA SER A 2 -12.53 -24.41 -3.80
C SER A 2 -14.05 -24.38 -4.06
N PRO A 3 -14.81 -25.45 -3.74
CA PRO A 3 -16.27 -25.48 -3.87
C PRO A 3 -16.98 -24.32 -3.18
N ASP A 4 -16.43 -23.84 -2.06
CA ASP A 4 -17.05 -22.76 -1.28
C ASP A 4 -16.85 -21.38 -1.90
N ILE A 5 -15.77 -21.17 -2.65
CA ILE A 5 -15.57 -19.95 -3.45
C ILE A 5 -16.65 -19.86 -4.53
N GLU A 6 -16.98 -20.98 -5.17
CA GLU A 6 -18.00 -21.00 -6.22
C GLU A 6 -19.40 -20.74 -5.65
N LYS A 7 -19.76 -21.37 -4.53
CA LYS A 7 -21.01 -21.08 -3.82
C LYS A 7 -21.10 -19.62 -3.39
N ALA A 8 -19.99 -19.03 -2.93
CA ALA A 8 -19.96 -17.61 -2.56
C ALA A 8 -20.21 -16.71 -3.78
N ARG A 9 -19.59 -17.01 -4.94
CA ARG A 9 -19.88 -16.30 -6.21
C ARG A 9 -21.34 -16.43 -6.61
N GLU A 10 -21.90 -17.63 -6.55
CA GLU A 10 -23.30 -17.86 -6.86
C GLU A 10 -24.21 -17.02 -5.95
N ARG A 11 -23.92 -16.99 -4.64
CA ARG A 11 -24.65 -16.15 -3.69
C ARG A 11 -24.55 -14.66 -4.02
N ILE A 12 -23.35 -14.16 -4.33
CA ILE A 12 -23.11 -12.77 -4.72
C ILE A 12 -23.86 -12.42 -6.02
N SER A 13 -23.95 -13.37 -6.97
CA SER A 13 -24.60 -13.14 -8.26
C SER A 13 -26.10 -12.82 -8.16
N ARG A 14 -26.76 -13.28 -7.09
CA ARG A 14 -28.20 -13.11 -6.83
C ARG A 14 -28.58 -11.69 -6.40
N TYR A 15 -27.61 -10.82 -6.08
CA TYR A 15 -27.86 -9.42 -5.74
C TYR A 15 -28.03 -8.57 -7.02
N SER A 16 -29.27 -8.31 -7.42
CA SER A 16 -29.60 -7.62 -8.69
C SER A 16 -29.51 -6.09 -8.62
N ASN A 17 -29.75 -5.48 -7.46
CA ASN A 17 -29.86 -4.01 -7.32
C ASN A 17 -28.63 -3.34 -6.67
N GLN A 18 -27.54 -4.09 -6.42
CA GLN A 18 -26.36 -3.61 -5.70
C GLN A 18 -25.07 -3.83 -6.50
N THR A 19 -24.99 -3.22 -7.68
CA THR A 19 -23.88 -3.37 -8.64
C THR A 19 -22.51 -3.11 -8.02
N LYS A 20 -22.39 -2.10 -7.15
CA LYS A 20 -21.13 -1.78 -6.45
C LYS A 20 -20.68 -2.88 -5.50
N LEU A 21 -21.61 -3.41 -4.70
CA LEU A 21 -21.35 -4.49 -3.75
C LEU A 21 -20.94 -5.75 -4.48
N LYS A 22 -21.68 -6.10 -5.53
CA LYS A 22 -21.38 -7.24 -6.38
C LYS A 22 -19.98 -7.15 -7.00
N ALA A 23 -19.68 -6.04 -7.69
CA ALA A 23 -18.38 -5.84 -8.32
C ALA A 23 -17.22 -5.93 -7.32
N THR A 24 -17.39 -5.34 -6.13
CA THR A 24 -16.34 -5.34 -5.08
C THR A 24 -16.07 -6.73 -4.53
N LEU A 25 -17.12 -7.49 -4.20
CA LEU A 25 -16.97 -8.83 -3.67
C LEU A 25 -16.43 -9.80 -4.74
N GLU A 26 -16.88 -9.68 -6.00
CA GLU A 26 -16.38 -10.48 -7.11
C GLU A 26 -14.89 -10.21 -7.40
N ALA A 27 -14.49 -8.94 -7.45
CA ALA A 27 -13.11 -8.53 -7.61
C ALA A 27 -12.25 -9.01 -6.43
N SER A 28 -12.77 -8.91 -5.20
CA SER A 28 -12.08 -9.40 -4.01
C SER A 28 -11.87 -10.92 -4.05
N LEU A 29 -12.89 -11.71 -4.42
CA LEU A 29 -12.75 -13.16 -4.62
C LEU A 29 -11.78 -13.53 -5.76
N GLN A 30 -11.58 -12.64 -6.73
CA GLN A 30 -10.60 -12.84 -7.81
C GLN A 30 -9.17 -12.56 -7.34
N TRP A 31 -8.95 -11.46 -6.63
CA TRP A 31 -7.62 -10.88 -6.43
C TRP A 31 -7.04 -11.02 -5.02
N LEU A 32 -7.83 -11.31 -3.99
CA LEU A 32 -7.29 -11.65 -2.67
C LEU A 32 -6.32 -12.84 -2.75
N PRO A 33 -5.37 -13.00 -1.81
CA PRO A 33 -4.59 -14.23 -1.70
C PRO A 33 -5.49 -15.42 -1.32
N ASP A 34 -5.03 -16.66 -1.50
CA ASP A 34 -5.88 -17.85 -1.35
C ASP A 34 -6.57 -17.93 0.02
N GLY A 35 -5.83 -17.75 1.11
CA GLY A 35 -6.42 -17.71 2.46
C GLY A 35 -7.42 -16.55 2.66
N GLY A 36 -7.23 -15.44 1.94
CA GLY A 36 -8.19 -14.34 1.91
C GLY A 36 -9.46 -14.65 1.13
N LYS A 37 -9.33 -15.36 0.01
CA LYS A 37 -10.49 -15.85 -0.77
C LYS A 37 -11.32 -16.83 0.04
N GLU A 38 -10.66 -17.74 0.76
CA GLU A 38 -11.31 -18.71 1.64
C GLU A 38 -12.04 -18.01 2.78
N ALA A 39 -11.39 -17.04 3.44
CA ALA A 39 -12.00 -16.24 4.48
C ALA A 39 -13.23 -15.47 3.96
N LEU A 40 -13.09 -14.77 2.83
CA LEU A 40 -14.19 -14.02 2.22
C LEU A 40 -15.34 -14.94 1.77
N ALA A 41 -15.04 -16.11 1.22
CA ALA A 41 -16.05 -17.09 0.83
C ALA A 41 -16.82 -17.59 2.06
N SER A 42 -16.10 -17.96 3.13
CA SER A 42 -16.70 -18.37 4.40
C SER A 42 -17.57 -17.26 4.99
N ASP A 43 -17.07 -16.02 5.02
CA ASP A 43 -17.82 -14.86 5.54
C ASP A 43 -19.08 -14.61 4.71
N THR A 44 -18.97 -14.69 3.39
CA THR A 44 -20.10 -14.51 2.47
C THR A 44 -21.16 -15.58 2.68
N LEU A 45 -20.77 -16.85 2.86
CA LEU A 45 -21.69 -17.97 3.04
C LEU A 45 -22.38 -17.95 4.41
N ASN A 46 -21.67 -17.54 5.45
CA ASN A 46 -22.18 -17.53 6.83
C ASN A 46 -22.89 -16.21 7.20
N ALA A 47 -22.72 -15.15 6.42
CA ALA A 47 -23.33 -13.85 6.70
C ALA A 47 -24.87 -13.87 6.58
N THR A 48 -25.53 -13.08 7.41
CA THR A 48 -26.88 -12.56 7.11
C THR A 48 -26.77 -11.45 6.05
N THR A 49 -27.89 -11.03 5.45
CA THR A 49 -27.86 -9.91 4.48
C THR A 49 -27.25 -8.63 5.08
N ALA A 50 -27.57 -8.30 6.34
CA ALA A 50 -26.97 -7.15 7.03
C ALA A 50 -25.46 -7.32 7.24
N LYS A 51 -25.01 -8.52 7.62
CA LYS A 51 -23.58 -8.81 7.82
C LYS A 51 -22.78 -8.78 6.51
N LEU A 52 -23.41 -9.11 5.38
CA LEU A 52 -22.77 -9.00 4.07
C LEU A 52 -22.51 -7.54 3.68
N HIS A 53 -23.44 -6.64 4.00
CA HIS A 53 -23.21 -5.21 3.84
C HIS A 53 -22.05 -4.72 4.71
N GLU A 54 -21.94 -5.20 5.96
CA GLU A 54 -20.80 -4.87 6.83
C GLU A 54 -19.47 -5.39 6.26
N ILE A 55 -19.43 -6.62 5.74
CA ILE A 55 -18.25 -7.19 5.06
C ILE A 55 -17.85 -6.30 3.87
N PHE A 56 -18.83 -5.90 3.06
CA PHE A 56 -18.62 -4.97 1.96
C PHE A 56 -18.09 -3.63 2.45
N PHE A 57 -18.65 -3.04 3.50
CA PHE A 57 -18.17 -1.77 4.08
C PHE A 57 -16.76 -1.89 4.64
N ASN A 58 -16.39 -3.01 5.28
CA ASN A 58 -15.04 -3.21 5.79
C ASN A 58 -14.01 -3.32 4.65
N ILE A 59 -14.36 -4.04 3.59
CA ILE A 59 -13.54 -4.11 2.37
C ILE A 59 -13.47 -2.72 1.72
N LEU A 60 -14.60 -2.03 1.55
CA LEU A 60 -14.62 -0.67 1.03
C LEU A 60 -13.80 0.29 1.88
N THR A 61 -13.78 0.15 3.20
CA THR A 61 -13.00 1.04 4.06
C THR A 61 -11.50 0.88 3.78
N ILE A 62 -11.04 -0.35 3.50
CA ILE A 62 -9.68 -0.59 3.01
C ILE A 62 -9.47 0.03 1.62
N LEU A 63 -10.47 -0.06 0.73
CA LEU A 63 -10.35 0.40 -0.67
C LEU A 63 -10.52 1.92 -0.85
N ALA A 64 -11.31 2.57 0.01
CA ALA A 64 -11.59 4.00 0.06
C ALA A 64 -10.50 4.79 0.80
N TRP A 65 -9.63 4.05 1.48
CA TRP A 65 -8.48 4.57 2.20
C TRP A 65 -7.63 5.60 1.42
N PRO A 66 -7.34 5.45 0.11
CA PRO A 66 -6.58 6.45 -0.66
C PRO A 66 -7.29 7.80 -0.81
N ALA A 67 -8.63 7.79 -0.83
CA ALA A 67 -9.46 8.98 -0.93
C ALA A 67 -9.60 9.67 0.44
N ILE A 68 -9.79 8.88 1.51
CA ILE A 68 -9.83 9.36 2.91
C ILE A 68 -8.54 10.13 3.26
N LEU A 69 -7.38 9.55 2.91
CA LEU A 69 -6.07 10.18 3.10
C LEU A 69 -5.95 11.58 2.49
N GLN A 70 -6.54 11.82 1.33
CA GLN A 70 -6.43 13.08 0.61
C GLN A 70 -7.42 14.14 1.09
N SER A 71 -8.66 13.75 1.41
CA SER A 71 -9.63 14.68 1.99
C SER A 71 -9.14 15.20 3.33
N GLU A 72 -8.48 14.36 4.12
CA GLU A 72 -7.98 14.70 5.45
C GLU A 72 -6.69 15.55 5.37
N ALA A 73 -5.76 15.24 4.45
CA ALA A 73 -4.58 16.08 4.22
C ALA A 73 -4.93 17.49 3.70
N SER A 74 -6.08 17.66 3.04
CA SER A 74 -6.53 18.94 2.49
C SER A 74 -7.31 19.81 3.51
N GLN A 75 -7.84 19.24 4.59
CA GLN A 75 -8.69 19.95 5.56
C GLN A 75 -7.98 20.35 6.87
N VAL A 76 -6.74 19.93 7.10
CA VAL A 76 -6.05 20.14 8.37
C VAL A 76 -4.91 21.16 8.22
N LYS A 77 -5.07 22.35 8.82
CA LYS A 77 -3.91 23.14 9.28
C LYS A 77 -3.34 22.41 10.49
N THR A 78 -2.40 21.51 10.26
CA THR A 78 -1.80 20.68 11.31
C THR A 78 -1.08 21.59 12.30
N PRO A 79 -1.48 21.63 13.59
CA PRO A 79 -0.73 22.35 14.62
C PRO A 79 0.70 21.83 14.71
N GLN A 80 1.67 22.74 14.81
CA GLN A 80 3.11 22.46 14.75
C GLN A 80 3.60 21.48 15.84
N GLU A 81 2.88 21.37 16.95
CA GLU A 81 3.11 20.40 18.04
C GLU A 81 2.70 18.95 17.70
N GLN A 82 1.90 18.74 16.66
CA GLN A 82 1.48 17.42 16.19
C GLN A 82 2.44 16.83 15.14
N LEU A 83 3.17 17.69 14.43
CA LEU A 83 4.28 17.33 13.54
C LEU A 83 5.52 16.86 14.32
N SER A 84 5.76 17.38 15.53
CA SER A 84 6.94 17.04 16.34
C SER A 84 6.90 15.64 16.96
N LEU A 85 5.71 15.09 17.25
CA LEU A 85 5.54 13.68 17.63
C LEU A 85 5.72 12.73 16.44
N LEU A 86 5.39 13.18 15.22
CA LEU A 86 5.70 12.48 13.97
C LEU A 86 7.23 12.45 13.76
N GLY A 87 7.90 13.59 13.95
CA GLY A 87 9.34 13.74 13.77
C GLY A 87 10.19 12.85 14.69
N ASN A 88 9.82 12.69 15.96
CA ASN A 88 10.65 11.94 16.91
C ASN A 88 10.65 10.41 16.70
N HIS A 89 9.61 9.84 16.08
CA HIS A 89 9.58 8.42 15.73
C HIS A 89 10.01 8.14 14.28
N GLN A 90 9.93 9.14 13.40
CA GLN A 90 10.32 9.03 12.00
C GLN A 90 11.80 9.30 11.73
N GLN A 91 12.49 10.08 12.59
CA GLN A 91 13.90 10.46 12.38
C GLN A 91 14.83 9.26 12.14
N GLY A 92 14.72 8.19 12.92
CA GLY A 92 15.53 6.99 12.72
C GLY A 92 15.24 6.26 11.41
N THR A 93 13.94 6.14 11.06
CA THR A 93 13.52 5.46 9.83
C THR A 93 13.80 6.27 8.57
N GLU A 94 13.81 7.60 8.68
CA GLU A 94 14.09 8.52 7.58
C GLU A 94 15.54 8.49 7.19
N GLU A 95 16.44 8.64 8.17
CA GLU A 95 17.88 8.50 7.93
C GLU A 95 18.22 7.12 7.36
N ASP A 96 17.59 6.06 7.88
CA ASP A 96 17.86 4.71 7.42
C ASP A 96 17.30 4.45 6.01
N CYS A 97 16.14 5.03 5.65
CA CYS A 97 15.66 5.01 4.26
C CYS A 97 16.62 5.77 3.32
N LEU A 98 17.08 6.96 3.72
CA LEU A 98 18.07 7.74 2.97
C LEU A 98 19.36 6.95 2.76
N LYS A 99 19.90 6.33 3.81
CA LYS A 99 21.10 5.49 3.74
C LYS A 99 20.86 4.27 2.84
N ARG A 100 19.75 3.56 3.02
CA ARG A 100 19.43 2.32 2.28
C ARG A 100 19.24 2.60 0.79
N ASP A 101 18.51 3.65 0.44
CA ASP A 101 18.13 3.96 -0.94
C ASP A 101 19.14 4.93 -1.61
N GLY A 102 20.20 5.31 -0.90
CA GLY A 102 21.31 6.14 -1.42
C GLY A 102 20.92 7.60 -1.66
N SER A 103 19.93 8.09 -0.92
CA SER A 103 19.25 9.37 -1.14
C SER A 103 18.68 9.50 -2.55
N CYS A 104 18.26 8.39 -3.16
CA CYS A 104 17.66 8.39 -4.50
C CYS A 104 16.23 7.87 -4.46
N CYS A 105 15.39 8.35 -5.37
CA CYS A 105 14.13 7.71 -5.68
C CYS A 105 14.41 6.30 -6.22
N VAL A 106 13.86 5.26 -5.58
CA VAL A 106 14.07 3.87 -6.01
C VAL A 106 13.45 3.57 -7.38
N VAL A 107 12.50 4.39 -7.82
CA VAL A 107 11.78 4.18 -9.09
C VAL A 107 12.51 4.85 -10.25
N THR A 108 12.96 6.09 -10.09
CA THR A 108 13.54 6.88 -11.18
C THR A 108 15.07 6.96 -11.13
N GLY A 109 15.67 6.59 -9.98
CA GLY A 109 17.10 6.74 -9.73
C GLY A 109 17.56 8.19 -9.52
N ALA A 110 16.64 9.16 -9.61
CA ALA A 110 16.96 10.57 -9.39
C ALA A 110 17.32 10.82 -7.91
N MET A 111 18.36 11.60 -7.69
CA MET A 111 18.90 11.91 -6.37
C MET A 111 18.12 13.04 -5.71
N ASP A 112 18.02 13.00 -4.39
CA ASP A 112 17.52 14.10 -3.58
C ASP A 112 18.23 15.43 -3.92
N VAL A 113 17.48 16.53 -4.00
CA VAL A 113 18.00 17.85 -4.42
C VAL A 113 19.11 18.37 -3.49
N GLU A 114 18.96 18.16 -2.19
CA GLU A 114 19.92 18.63 -1.19
C GLU A 114 21.19 17.80 -1.31
N THR A 115 21.05 16.46 -1.31
CA THR A 115 22.19 15.54 -1.47
C THR A 115 22.92 15.75 -2.80
N TYR A 116 22.20 16.00 -3.89
CA TYR A 116 22.78 16.28 -5.21
C TYR A 116 23.61 17.57 -5.20
N SER A 117 23.13 18.60 -4.50
CA SER A 117 23.82 19.88 -4.37
C SER A 117 25.07 19.76 -3.49
N GLU A 118 24.98 19.05 -2.36
CA GLU A 118 26.09 18.77 -1.44
C GLU A 118 27.22 17.98 -2.12
N LYS A 119 26.87 17.04 -3.00
CA LYS A 119 27.84 16.23 -3.78
C LYS A 119 28.42 16.96 -5.00
N GLY A 120 28.13 18.26 -5.16
CA GLY A 120 28.68 19.06 -6.25
C GLY A 120 28.06 18.78 -7.62
N ARG A 121 26.79 18.37 -7.66
CA ARG A 121 26.01 18.14 -8.90
C ARG A 121 26.67 17.11 -9.84
N PRO A 122 26.77 15.84 -9.41
CA PRO A 122 27.41 14.79 -10.19
C PRO A 122 26.81 14.65 -11.59
N GLU A 123 27.66 14.57 -12.61
CA GLU A 123 27.26 14.47 -14.01
C GLU A 123 26.48 13.16 -14.28
N GLY A 124 25.46 13.24 -15.12
CA GLY A 124 24.64 12.07 -15.51
C GLY A 124 23.56 11.66 -14.50
N LEU A 125 23.47 12.33 -13.35
CA LEU A 125 22.38 12.12 -12.38
C LEU A 125 21.35 13.24 -12.47
N LEU A 126 20.08 12.86 -12.49
CA LEU A 126 18.98 13.78 -12.31
C LEU A 126 18.76 14.05 -10.82
N SER A 127 18.27 15.24 -10.48
CA SER A 127 17.82 15.56 -9.13
C SER A 127 16.30 15.70 -9.05
N THR A 128 15.73 15.37 -7.89
CA THR A 128 14.30 15.49 -7.59
C THR A 128 14.09 15.65 -6.09
N TYR A 129 12.93 16.16 -5.69
CA TYR A 129 12.49 16.04 -4.30
C TYR A 129 12.04 14.60 -4.05
N VAL A 130 12.63 13.97 -3.04
CA VAL A 130 12.25 12.63 -2.57
C VAL A 130 11.50 12.75 -1.25
N GLN A 131 10.72 11.71 -0.94
CA GLN A 131 10.07 11.53 0.35
C GLN A 131 9.96 10.05 0.67
N ILE A 132 9.68 9.74 1.93
CA ILE A 132 9.37 8.38 2.35
C ILE A 132 7.93 8.04 1.95
N ALA A 133 7.76 7.05 1.09
CA ALA A 133 6.50 6.37 0.90
C ALA A 133 6.38 5.19 1.85
N HIS A 134 5.19 5.00 2.40
CA HIS A 134 4.82 3.76 3.06
C HIS A 134 4.11 2.83 2.07
N ILE A 135 4.45 1.55 2.07
CA ILE A 135 3.79 0.53 1.23
C ILE A 135 2.36 0.32 1.71
N MET A 136 2.22 0.01 3.00
CA MET A 136 0.97 -0.03 3.73
C MET A 136 0.83 1.28 4.52
N PRO A 137 -0.28 2.02 4.35
CA PRO A 137 -0.32 3.39 4.85
C PRO A 137 -0.33 3.55 6.38
N CYS A 138 0.24 4.66 6.83
CA CYS A 138 0.49 4.99 8.24
C CYS A 138 -0.66 5.75 8.96
N PHE A 139 -1.51 6.48 8.22
CA PHE A 139 -2.22 7.63 8.79
C PHE A 139 -3.52 7.36 9.57
N ILE A 140 -4.11 6.15 9.56
CA ILE A 140 -5.37 5.91 10.33
C ILE A 140 -5.11 6.00 11.84
N SER A 141 -3.87 5.77 12.26
CA SER A 141 -3.49 5.76 13.68
C SER A 141 -3.79 7.06 14.42
N TYR A 142 -3.84 8.18 13.71
CA TYR A 142 -3.90 9.50 14.31
C TYR A 142 -5.33 10.02 14.55
N TRP A 143 -6.28 9.69 13.66
CA TRP A 143 -7.58 10.36 13.63
C TRP A 143 -8.75 9.49 14.09
N ASN A 144 -8.64 8.16 13.95
CA ASN A 144 -9.68 7.24 14.44
C ASN A 144 -9.10 5.86 14.76
N LYS A 145 -8.72 5.66 16.03
CA LYS A 145 -8.20 4.37 16.52
C LYS A 145 -9.14 3.19 16.23
N SER A 146 -10.45 3.39 16.29
CA SER A 146 -11.45 2.34 16.03
C SER A 146 -11.48 1.94 14.55
N ALA A 147 -11.47 2.92 13.65
CA ALA A 147 -11.39 2.67 12.20
C ALA A 147 -10.05 2.01 11.83
N MET A 148 -8.94 2.41 12.47
CA MET A 148 -7.64 1.78 12.26
C MET A 148 -7.66 0.30 12.64
N THR A 149 -8.17 -0.02 13.82
CA THR A 149 -8.28 -1.39 14.29
C THR A 149 -9.10 -2.21 13.29
N THR A 150 -10.24 -1.69 12.84
CA THR A 150 -11.10 -2.36 11.86
C THR A 150 -10.37 -2.61 10.53
N VAL A 151 -9.65 -1.61 10.00
CA VAL A 151 -8.88 -1.76 8.75
C VAL A 151 -7.78 -2.79 8.91
N TRP A 152 -6.98 -2.73 9.97
CA TRP A 152 -5.88 -3.67 10.17
C TRP A 152 -6.36 -5.09 10.49
N GLU A 153 -7.46 -5.25 11.21
CA GLU A 153 -8.09 -6.56 11.44
C GLU A 153 -8.61 -7.14 10.13
N THR A 154 -9.26 -6.32 9.31
CA THR A 154 -9.75 -6.74 8.00
C THR A 154 -8.60 -7.09 7.06
N LEU A 155 -7.52 -6.31 7.05
CA LEU A 155 -6.28 -6.62 6.32
C LEU A 155 -5.65 -7.93 6.82
N CYS A 156 -5.52 -8.13 8.12
CA CYS A 156 -4.96 -9.37 8.68
C CYS A 156 -5.82 -10.59 8.32
N ARG A 157 -7.14 -10.43 8.29
CA ARG A 157 -8.09 -11.50 7.94
C ARG A 157 -7.96 -11.92 6.48
N TYR A 158 -7.92 -10.95 5.56
CA TYR A 158 -7.91 -11.25 4.12
C TYR A 158 -6.51 -11.33 3.51
N PHE A 159 -5.48 -10.88 4.23
CA PHE A 159 -4.08 -11.00 3.84
C PHE A 159 -3.28 -11.66 4.98
N PRO A 160 -3.24 -13.00 5.03
CA PRO A 160 -2.54 -13.73 6.10
C PRO A 160 -1.05 -13.37 6.21
N ALA A 161 -0.42 -12.95 5.11
CA ALA A 161 0.96 -12.46 5.11
C ALA A 161 1.13 -11.16 5.91
N ILE A 162 0.15 -10.25 5.85
CA ILE A 162 0.13 -9.03 6.67
C ILE A 162 -0.02 -9.36 8.15
N HIS A 163 -0.85 -10.34 8.49
CA HIS A 163 -0.95 -10.82 9.86
C HIS A 163 0.41 -11.32 10.38
N ARG A 164 1.13 -12.13 9.60
CA ARG A 164 2.48 -12.60 9.96
C ARG A 164 3.48 -11.45 10.07
N ALA A 165 3.49 -10.52 9.13
CA ALA A 165 4.37 -9.35 9.16
C ALA A 165 4.13 -8.49 10.42
N ARG A 166 2.86 -8.27 10.79
CA ARG A 166 2.47 -7.58 12.02
C ARG A 166 2.99 -8.31 13.26
N MET A 167 2.85 -9.63 13.33
CA MET A 167 3.32 -10.42 14.46
C MET A 167 4.85 -10.41 14.56
N GLY A 168 5.55 -10.54 13.42
CA GLY A 168 7.01 -10.48 13.35
C GLY A 168 7.58 -9.13 13.77
N ALA A 169 6.92 -8.03 13.41
CA ALA A 169 7.31 -6.68 13.81
C ALA A 169 7.01 -6.36 15.29
N GLY A 170 6.23 -7.19 16.01
CA GLY A 170 5.81 -6.91 17.38
C GLY A 170 4.59 -5.97 17.50
N GLY A 171 3.86 -5.72 16.41
CA GLY A 171 2.62 -4.95 16.41
C GLY A 171 2.43 -4.04 15.19
N ILE A 172 1.25 -3.44 15.09
CA ILE A 172 0.89 -2.54 13.97
C ILE A 172 1.80 -1.31 13.95
N ASN A 173 2.00 -0.67 15.09
CA ASN A 173 2.81 0.54 15.16
C ASN A 173 4.27 0.27 14.76
N ALA A 174 4.82 -0.89 15.14
CA ALA A 174 6.16 -1.28 14.75
C ALA A 174 6.26 -1.60 13.25
N LEU A 175 5.28 -2.32 12.69
CA LEU A 175 5.23 -2.60 11.25
C LEU A 175 5.11 -1.32 10.42
N VAL A 176 4.21 -0.42 10.82
CA VAL A 176 3.96 0.84 10.11
C VAL A 176 5.25 1.67 10.01
N ASN A 177 6.01 1.75 11.09
CA ASN A 177 7.27 2.51 11.15
C ASN A 177 8.50 1.64 10.82
N SER A 178 8.34 0.47 10.19
CA SER A 178 9.48 -0.38 9.83
C SER A 178 10.04 -0.02 8.45
N LEU A 179 11.34 -0.25 8.24
CA LEU A 179 11.98 -0.13 6.92
C LEU A 179 11.37 -1.09 5.89
N SER A 180 10.86 -2.24 6.36
CA SER A 180 10.12 -3.18 5.52
C SER A 180 8.86 -2.56 4.90
N ASN A 181 8.31 -1.51 5.51
CA ASN A 181 7.10 -0.83 5.05
C ASN A 181 7.40 0.52 4.39
N SER A 182 8.65 0.94 4.24
CA SER A 182 8.99 2.29 3.78
C SER A 182 10.11 2.33 2.75
N PHE A 183 10.06 3.31 1.83
CA PHE A 183 11.10 3.54 0.82
C PHE A 183 11.06 4.94 0.22
N LEU A 184 12.19 5.39 -0.36
CA LEU A 184 12.30 6.69 -1.00
C LEU A 184 11.70 6.69 -2.41
N ILE A 185 10.88 7.69 -2.66
CA ILE A 185 10.23 7.91 -3.95
C ILE A 185 10.09 9.40 -4.22
N ASP A 186 10.07 9.81 -5.49
CA ASP A 186 9.80 11.19 -5.86
C ASP A 186 8.32 11.59 -5.66
N LEU A 187 8.08 12.89 -5.49
CA LEU A 187 6.74 13.44 -5.21
C LEU A 187 5.68 13.00 -6.25
N PRO A 188 5.91 13.14 -7.58
CA PRO A 188 4.91 12.74 -8.57
C PRO A 188 4.60 11.24 -8.57
N THR A 189 5.63 10.40 -8.41
CA THR A 189 5.46 8.94 -8.40
C THR A 189 4.76 8.48 -7.11
N ASN A 190 5.04 9.12 -5.96
CA ASN A 190 4.32 8.79 -4.72
C ASN A 190 2.82 9.08 -4.84
N LEU A 191 2.46 10.16 -5.53
CA LEU A 191 1.04 10.53 -5.69
C LEU A 191 0.25 9.42 -6.39
N VAL A 192 0.83 8.80 -7.42
CA VAL A 192 0.16 7.70 -8.14
C VAL A 192 0.26 6.37 -7.40
N PHE A 193 1.36 6.13 -6.67
CA PHE A 193 1.54 4.94 -5.85
C PHE A 193 0.55 4.89 -4.67
N SER A 194 0.43 5.99 -3.92
CA SER A 194 -0.51 6.13 -2.80
C SER A 194 -1.98 6.06 -3.22
N ARG A 195 -2.27 6.41 -4.49
CA ARG A 195 -3.61 6.31 -5.11
C ARG A 195 -3.92 4.96 -5.72
N PHE A 196 -3.02 3.97 -5.60
CA PHE A 196 -3.17 2.67 -6.25
C PHE A 196 -3.31 2.76 -7.78
N ALA A 197 -2.85 3.86 -8.38
CA ALA A 197 -2.72 4.01 -9.82
C ALA A 197 -1.40 3.40 -10.34
N LEU A 198 -0.43 3.21 -9.44
CA LEU A 198 0.81 2.48 -9.66
C LEU A 198 0.95 1.43 -8.56
N ALA A 199 1.34 0.21 -8.92
CA ALA A 199 1.71 -0.83 -7.96
C ALA A 199 2.92 -1.64 -8.45
N PHE A 200 3.53 -2.40 -7.53
CA PHE A 200 4.72 -3.21 -7.80
C PHE A 200 4.40 -4.69 -7.58
N LYS A 201 4.41 -5.45 -8.66
CA LYS A 201 4.13 -6.90 -8.65
C LYS A 201 5.45 -7.66 -8.54
N ALA A 202 5.59 -8.50 -7.52
CA ALA A 202 6.77 -9.33 -7.35
C ALA A 202 7.03 -10.22 -8.57
N THR A 203 8.29 -10.38 -8.91
CA THR A 203 8.75 -11.34 -9.93
C THR A 203 9.34 -12.59 -9.28
N ASP A 204 9.82 -13.52 -10.09
CA ASP A 204 10.56 -14.70 -9.64
C ASP A 204 11.98 -14.35 -9.19
N ARG A 205 12.47 -13.15 -9.54
CA ARG A 205 13.78 -12.64 -9.11
C ARG A 205 13.66 -11.91 -7.77
N PRO A 206 14.55 -12.18 -6.80
CA PRO A 206 14.55 -11.49 -5.51
C PRO A 206 14.64 -9.97 -5.68
N ASN A 207 13.83 -9.24 -4.92
CA ASN A 207 13.80 -7.77 -4.86
C ASN A 207 13.53 -7.04 -6.18
N ILE A 208 13.14 -7.76 -7.25
CA ILE A 208 12.76 -7.18 -8.53
C ILE A 208 11.25 -7.27 -8.69
N TYR A 209 10.64 -6.14 -9.03
CA TYR A 209 9.21 -5.98 -9.16
C TYR A 209 8.86 -5.40 -10.52
N LYS A 210 7.85 -5.97 -11.17
CA LYS A 210 7.24 -5.41 -12.37
C LYS A 210 6.35 -4.24 -11.98
N THR A 211 6.47 -3.12 -12.66
CA THR A 211 5.58 -1.99 -12.45
C THR A 211 4.25 -2.24 -13.16
N VAL A 212 3.16 -1.96 -12.44
CA VAL A 212 1.80 -2.12 -12.94
C VAL A 212 1.13 -0.77 -12.88
N ARG A 213 0.86 -0.22 -14.06
CA ARG A 213 0.14 1.04 -14.24
C ARG A 213 -1.34 0.75 -14.45
N PHE A 214 -2.18 1.46 -13.72
CA PHE A 214 -3.62 1.44 -13.92
C PHE A 214 -4.09 2.72 -14.61
N ARG A 215 -5.39 2.78 -14.94
CA ARG A 215 -5.98 3.85 -15.79
C ARG A 215 -5.69 5.26 -15.29
N ALA A 216 -5.67 5.46 -13.98
CA ALA A 216 -5.41 6.77 -13.36
C ALA A 216 -3.93 7.18 -13.34
N CYS A 217 -3.00 6.33 -13.83
CA CYS A 217 -1.58 6.64 -13.91
C CYS A 217 -1.29 7.49 -15.15
N PRO A 218 -0.76 8.72 -15.02
CA PRO A 218 -0.42 9.56 -16.15
C PRO A 218 0.68 8.92 -17.01
N THR A 219 0.49 8.94 -18.32
CA THR A 219 1.48 8.45 -19.30
C THR A 219 2.74 9.32 -19.37
N SER A 220 2.69 10.54 -18.84
CA SER A 220 3.84 11.45 -18.76
C SER A 220 4.86 11.06 -17.69
N LEU A 221 4.50 10.17 -16.74
CA LEU A 221 5.44 9.70 -15.74
C LEU A 221 6.34 8.60 -16.32
N LEU A 222 7.64 8.89 -16.36
CA LEU A 222 8.68 7.96 -16.81
C LEU A 222 8.97 6.93 -15.71
N ILE A 223 8.11 5.93 -15.60
CA ILE A 223 8.27 4.81 -14.66
C ILE A 223 8.91 3.63 -15.43
N PRO A 224 9.99 3.01 -14.98
CA PRO A 224 10.55 1.84 -15.67
C PRO A 224 9.58 0.65 -15.59
N ASP A 225 9.68 -0.31 -16.51
CA ASP A 225 8.82 -1.51 -16.49
C ASP A 225 9.13 -2.46 -15.31
N GLU A 226 10.35 -2.36 -14.78
CA GLU A 226 10.80 -3.09 -13.60
C GLU A 226 11.61 -2.18 -12.69
N ILE A 227 11.52 -2.43 -11.39
CA ILE A 227 12.33 -1.79 -10.35
C ILE A 227 13.05 -2.85 -9.53
N GLU A 228 14.25 -2.54 -9.09
CA GLU A 228 15.06 -3.38 -8.20
C GLU A 228 15.30 -2.63 -6.90
N PHE A 229 14.93 -3.23 -5.78
CA PHE A 229 15.29 -2.74 -4.46
C PHE A 229 16.64 -3.31 -4.05
N LYS A 230 17.61 -2.42 -3.86
CA LYS A 230 18.97 -2.77 -3.43
C LYS A 230 19.45 -1.75 -2.42
N ARG A 231 20.38 -2.18 -1.56
CA ARG A 231 21.03 -1.29 -0.59
C ARG A 231 22.14 -0.51 -1.28
N ALA A 232 22.17 0.80 -1.06
CA ALA A 232 23.15 1.69 -1.67
C ALA A 232 24.52 1.64 -0.97
N THR A 233 24.58 1.30 0.31
CA THR A 233 25.82 1.28 1.11
C THR A 233 26.33 -0.14 1.34
N ALA A 234 27.64 -0.32 1.18
CA ALA A 234 28.39 -1.51 1.56
C ALA A 234 29.47 -1.15 2.61
N PRO A 235 29.78 -2.03 3.60
CA PRO A 235 29.23 -3.36 3.80
C PRO A 235 27.84 -3.31 4.44
N ASP A 236 26.95 -4.12 3.86
CA ASP A 236 25.53 -4.31 4.13
C ASP A 236 25.24 -4.46 5.64
N PRO A 237 24.81 -3.39 6.35
CA PRO A 237 24.52 -3.56 7.74
C PRO A 237 23.09 -4.11 7.83
N GLU A 238 22.95 -5.32 8.40
CA GLU A 238 21.69 -6.10 8.44
C GLU A 238 20.46 -5.30 8.91
N HIS A 239 20.67 -4.18 9.62
CA HIS A 239 19.61 -3.27 10.06
C HIS A 239 18.90 -2.51 8.93
N LEU A 240 19.51 -2.33 7.75
CA LEU A 240 18.89 -1.65 6.61
C LEU A 240 18.00 -2.61 5.80
N GLU A 241 16.91 -3.05 6.40
CA GLU A 241 15.96 -3.97 5.77
C GLU A 241 15.38 -3.42 4.46
N LEU A 242 15.28 -4.28 3.45
CA LEU A 242 14.62 -3.93 2.20
C LEU A 242 13.09 -3.95 2.36
N PRO A 243 12.35 -3.20 1.53
CA PRO A 243 10.90 -3.24 1.49
C PRO A 243 10.34 -4.67 1.33
N SER A 244 9.32 -4.99 2.11
CA SER A 244 8.74 -6.33 2.20
C SER A 244 7.93 -6.68 0.97
N LYS A 245 8.26 -7.84 0.39
CA LYS A 245 7.52 -8.45 -0.72
C LYS A 245 6.05 -8.69 -0.39
N ASP A 246 5.74 -9.09 0.84
CA ASP A 246 4.38 -9.39 1.28
C ASP A 246 3.52 -8.11 1.38
N LEU A 247 4.13 -7.00 1.80
CA LEU A 247 3.45 -5.70 1.83
C LEU A 247 3.18 -5.20 0.40
N PHE A 248 4.13 -5.36 -0.52
CA PHE A 248 3.91 -5.03 -1.93
C PHE A 248 2.86 -5.91 -2.60
N ASP A 249 2.82 -7.22 -2.32
CA ASP A 249 1.77 -8.10 -2.84
C ASP A 249 0.38 -7.67 -2.34
N CYS A 250 0.27 -7.29 -1.07
CA CYS A 250 -0.96 -6.71 -0.52
C CYS A 250 -1.35 -5.43 -1.27
N HIS A 251 -0.44 -4.47 -1.39
CA HIS A 251 -0.67 -3.20 -2.11
C HIS A 251 -1.11 -3.45 -3.56
N TYR A 252 -0.41 -4.33 -4.27
CA TYR A 252 -0.72 -4.70 -5.65
C TYR A 252 -2.12 -5.32 -5.79
N ARG A 253 -2.50 -6.23 -4.90
CA ARG A 253 -3.83 -6.86 -4.94
C ARG A 253 -4.94 -5.87 -4.60
N LEU A 254 -4.72 -4.98 -3.63
CA LEU A 254 -5.64 -3.88 -3.37
C LEU A 254 -5.77 -2.98 -4.61
N ALA A 255 -4.67 -2.68 -5.30
CA ALA A 255 -4.71 -1.91 -6.56
C ALA A 255 -5.57 -2.61 -7.61
N GLN A 256 -5.43 -3.93 -7.77
CA GLN A 256 -6.26 -4.72 -8.68
C GLN A 256 -7.75 -4.65 -8.32
N ILE A 257 -8.09 -4.78 -7.02
CA ILE A 257 -9.48 -4.71 -6.56
C ILE A 257 -10.06 -3.32 -6.80
N ILE A 258 -9.35 -2.26 -6.38
CA ILE A 258 -9.78 -0.86 -6.56
C ILE A 258 -10.03 -0.56 -8.03
N ASN A 259 -9.06 -0.87 -8.89
CA ASN A 259 -9.15 -0.53 -10.31
C ASN A 259 -10.14 -1.40 -11.09
N ALA A 260 -10.45 -2.62 -10.62
CA ALA A 260 -11.56 -3.40 -11.14
C ALA A 260 -12.93 -2.79 -10.76
N CYS A 261 -13.00 -2.06 -9.65
CA CYS A 261 -14.22 -1.45 -9.13
C CYS A 261 -14.39 0.02 -9.54
N ASP A 262 -13.35 0.68 -10.06
CA ASP A 262 -13.28 2.15 -10.22
C ASP A 262 -14.37 2.75 -11.14
N HIS A 263 -14.91 1.96 -12.07
CA HIS A 263 -16.12 2.36 -12.83
C HIS A 263 -17.37 2.58 -11.96
N TYR A 264 -17.34 2.10 -10.71
CA TYR A 264 -18.44 2.12 -9.75
C TYR A 264 -18.09 2.88 -8.45
N MET A 265 -16.83 3.30 -8.25
CA MET A 265 -16.31 3.89 -7.01
C MET A 265 -15.93 5.37 -7.15
N ALA A 266 -16.68 6.15 -7.92
CA ALA A 266 -16.59 7.61 -7.83
C ALA A 266 -16.91 8.02 -6.38
N PHE A 267 -15.88 8.45 -5.65
CA PHE A 267 -15.96 9.11 -4.35
C PHE A 267 -16.26 10.59 -4.54
#